data_AF-A0A087S2P4-F1
#
_entry.id   AF-A0A087S2P4-F1
#
_cell.length_a   1.000
_cell.length_b   1.000
_cell.length_c   1.000
_cell.angle_alpha   90.00
_cell.angle_beta   90.00
_cell.angle_gamma   90.00
#
_symmetry.space_group_name_H-M   'P 1'
#
loop_
_entity.id
_entity.type
_entity.pdbx_description
1 polymer ?
#
loop_
_entity_poly.entity_id
_entity_poly.type
_entity_poly.pdbx_seq_one_letter_code
_entity_poly.pdbx_strand_id
1 'polypeptide(L)' 'MPICAKCSDDVKKVYDCDHTDYEDYCVECYTELHYYMTESESNAD' A
#
# COMPACT_ATOMS: atom_id res chain seq x y z
N MET A 1 -4.55 17.67 -2.86
CA MET A 1 -4.62 16.24 -3.23
C MET A 1 -4.08 15.46 -2.04
N PRO A 2 -4.60 14.28 -1.69
CA PRO A 2 -3.95 13.45 -0.69
C PRO A 2 -2.54 13.05 -1.17
N ILE A 3 -1.63 12.82 -0.21
CA ILE A 3 -0.23 12.48 -0.46
C ILE A 3 -0.03 11.01 -0.12
N CYS A 4 0.62 10.24 -1.00
CA CYS A 4 0.97 8.86 -0.74
C CYS A 4 2.09 8.77 0.31
N ALA A 5 1.90 7.99 1.38
CA ALA A 5 2.90 7.79 2.44
C ALA A 5 4.21 7.16 1.93
N LYS A 6 4.15 6.33 0.88
CA LYS A 6 5.32 5.63 0.33
C LYS A 6 6.13 6.46 -0.65
N CYS A 7 5.50 7.04 -1.69
CA CYS A 7 6.21 7.75 -2.76
C CYS A 7 6.20 9.27 -2.58
N SER A 8 5.46 9.80 -1.61
CA SER A 8 5.31 11.24 -1.35
C SER A 8 4.72 12.05 -2.52
N ASP A 9 4.10 11.40 -3.51
CA ASP A 9 3.44 12.07 -4.62
C ASP A 9 2.03 12.55 -4.27
N ASP A 10 1.64 13.66 -4.87
CA ASP A 10 0.25 14.13 -4.92
C ASP A 10 -0.60 13.23 -5.81
N VAL A 11 -1.62 12.60 -5.23
CA VAL A 11 -2.49 11.66 -5.95
C VAL A 11 -3.96 12.03 -5.83
N LYS A 12 -4.78 11.56 -6.76
CA LYS A 12 -6.23 11.88 -6.77
C LYS A 12 -7.00 11.14 -5.69
N LYS A 13 -6.49 9.99 -5.25
CA LYS A 13 -7.13 9.08 -4.30
C LYS A 13 -6.05 8.26 -3.58
N VAL A 14 -6.28 8.04 -2.30
CA VAL A 14 -5.49 7.15 -1.44
C VAL A 14 -6.35 6.01 -0.91
N TYR A 15 -5.69 4.97 -0.45
CA TYR A 15 -6.26 3.75 0.11
C TYR A 15 -5.47 3.39 1.37
N ASP A 16 -6.18 3.08 2.44
CA ASP A 16 -5.62 2.57 3.69
C ASP A 16 -5.88 1.07 3.84
N CYS A 17 -5.05 0.40 4.64
CA CYS A 17 -5.18 -1.02 4.99
C CYS A 17 -4.95 -1.21 6.49
N ASP A 18 -5.68 -2.14 7.10
CA ASP A 18 -5.50 -2.54 8.52
C ASP A 18 -4.07 -3.07 8.80
N HIS A 19 -3.34 -3.50 7.77
CA HIS A 19 -1.99 -4.05 7.87
C HIS A 19 -0.88 -2.99 7.77
N THR A 20 -1.23 -1.73 7.56
CA THR A 20 -0.28 -0.63 7.37
C THR A 20 -0.49 0.51 8.37
N ASP A 21 -0.95 0.19 9.58
CA ASP A 21 -1.27 1.19 10.62
C ASP A 21 -2.19 2.32 10.11
N TYR A 22 -3.09 2.00 9.16
CA TYR A 22 -3.98 2.95 8.49
C TYR A 22 -3.27 4.07 7.71
N GLU A 23 -2.05 3.84 7.23
CA GLU A 23 -1.38 4.77 6.33
C GLU A 23 -2.04 4.83 4.93
N ASP A 24 -2.02 6.03 4.35
CA ASP A 24 -2.65 6.35 3.06
C ASP A 24 -1.68 6.11 1.88
N TYR A 25 -2.04 5.20 0.97
CA TYR A 25 -1.22 4.86 -0.20
C TYR A 25 -1.94 5.12 -1.52
N CYS A 26 -1.18 5.48 -2.56
CA CYS A 26 -1.71 5.46 -3.93
C CYS A 26 -1.97 4.03 -4.41
N VAL A 27 -2.78 3.86 -5.46
CA VAL A 27 -3.18 2.53 -5.97
C VAL A 27 -1.99 1.64 -6.34
N GLU A 28 -0.91 2.22 -6.88
CA GLU A 28 0.30 1.48 -7.25
C GLU A 28 1.04 0.97 -6.02
N CYS A 29 1.29 1.86 -5.05
CA CYS A 29 1.95 1.52 -3.80
C CYS A 29 1.13 0.52 -2.96
N TYR A 30 -0.20 0.68 -2.93
CA TYR A 30 -1.13 -0.23 -2.27
C TYR A 30 -1.10 -1.62 -2.93
N THR A 31 -1.15 -1.70 -4.26
CA THR A 31 -1.10 -2.98 -4.98
C THR A 31 0.22 -3.71 -4.76
N GLU A 32 1.34 -2.99 -4.80
CA GLU A 32 2.67 -3.56 -4.54
C GLU A 32 2.78 -4.10 -3.11
N LEU A 33 2.28 -3.35 -2.12
CA LEU A 33 2.27 -3.77 -0.72
C LEU A 33 1.48 -5.07 -0.54
N HIS A 34 0.27 -5.13 -1.08
CA HIS A 34 -0.57 -6.34 -1.00
C HIS A 34 0.01 -7.52 -1.77
N TYR A 35 0.67 -7.27 -2.90
CA TYR A 35 1.35 -8.32 -3.66
C TYR A 35 2.47 -8.95 -2.83
N TYR A 36 3.35 -8.13 -2.24
CA TYR A 36 4.43 -8.64 -1.39
C TYR A 36 3.90 -9.36 -0.16
N MET A 37 2.85 -8.87 0.49
CA MET A 37 2.23 -9.57 1.61
C MET A 37 1.72 -10.95 1.22
N THR A 38 0.98 -11.03 0.11
CA THR A 38 0.40 -12.30 -0.37
C THR A 38 1.51 -13.28 -0.80
N GLU A 39 2.55 -12.79 -1.49
CA GLU A 39 3.71 -13.62 -1.84
C GLU A 39 4.48 -14.10 -0.61
N SER A 40 4.67 -13.24 0.39
CA SER A 40 5.34 -13.57 1.65
C SER A 40 4.60 -14.65 2.42
N GLU A 41 3.26 -14.56 2.48
CA GLU A 41 2.42 -15.57 3.10
C GLU A 41 2.43 -16.90 2.35
N SER A 42 2.60 -16.86 1.02
CA SER A 42 2.65 -18.07 0.18
C SER A 42 4.01 -18.78 0.15
N ASN A 43 5.08 -18.16 0.67
CA ASN A 43 6.44 -18.73 0.71
C ASN A 43 6.87 -19.17 2.14
N ALA A 44 5.94 -19.17 3.09
CA ALA A 44 6.13 -19.77 4.40
C ALA A 44 5.75 -21.26 4.37
N ASP A 45 6.50 -22.09 3.63
CA ASP A 45 6.44 -23.57 3.71
C ASP A 45 7.86 -24.16 3.70
#